data_AF-A0A348XU58-F1
#
_entry.id   AF-A0A348XU58-F1
#
_cell.length_a   1.000
_cell.length_b   1.000
_cell.length_c   1.000
_cell.angle_alpha   90.00
_cell.angle_beta   90.00
_cell.angle_gamma   90.00
#
_symmetry.space_group_name_H-M   'P 1'
#
loop_
_entity.id
_entity.type
_entity.pdbx_description
1 polymer ?
#
loop_
_entity_poly.entity_id
_entity_poly.type
_entity_poly.pdbx_seq_one_letter_code
_entity_poly.pdbx_strand_id
1 'polypeptide(L)' 'MTEKQQHIDRIKGYTNGDICPYCMKPLRLIDGPYGRFYGCTGYPNCRFKRKA' A
#
# COMPACT_ATOMS: atom_id res chain seq x y z
N MET A 1 10.74 -8.43 -32.24
CA MET A 1 11.32 -8.34 -30.88
C MET A 1 11.16 -6.90 -30.40
N THR A 2 9.93 -6.46 -30.18
CA THR A 2 9.65 -5.12 -29.66
C THR A 2 8.71 -5.33 -28.50
N GLU A 3 9.37 -5.50 -27.35
CA GLU A 3 8.85 -5.75 -26.02
C GLU A 3 7.90 -4.61 -25.64
N LYS A 4 6.66 -4.73 -26.11
CA LYS A 4 5.58 -3.77 -25.91
C LYS A 4 5.28 -3.64 -24.42
N GLN A 5 5.86 -2.60 -23.83
CA GLN A 5 5.13 -1.64 -23.00
C GLN A 5 4.21 -2.27 -21.94
N GLN A 6 4.78 -2.96 -20.95
CA GLN A 6 4.08 -3.36 -19.72
C GLN A 6 4.79 -2.79 -18.49
N HIS A 7 4.81 -1.46 -18.34
CA HIS A 7 5.29 -0.84 -17.08
C HIS A 7 4.58 0.48 -16.76
N ILE A 8 3.29 0.65 -17.05
CA ILE A 8 2.56 1.86 -16.61
C ILE A 8 1.11 1.54 -16.21
N ASP A 9 0.88 0.45 -15.46
CA ASP A 9 -0.44 0.19 -14.83
C ASP A 9 -0.36 -0.16 -13.33
N ARG A 10 0.81 -0.07 -12.69
CA ARG A 10 0.98 -0.35 -11.25
C ARG A 10 1.20 0.87 -10.36
N ILE A 11 1.01 2.09 -10.88
CA ILE A 11 1.08 3.34 -10.09
C ILE A 11 -0.32 3.96 -9.96
N LYS A 12 -1.33 3.13 -9.65
CA LYS A 12 -2.72 3.54 -9.42
C LYS A 12 -3.22 3.20 -8.01
N GLY A 13 -2.33 3.16 -7.03
CA GLY A 13 -2.66 2.83 -5.63
C GLY A 13 -1.95 3.73 -4.63
N TYR A 14 -1.76 5.00 -4.98
CA TYR A 14 -1.00 5.97 -4.17
C TYR A 14 -1.67 7.35 -4.21
N THR A 15 -3.00 7.39 -4.10
CA THR A 15 -3.74 8.65 -4.00
C THR A 15 -3.74 9.11 -2.54
N ASN A 16 -2.61 9.65 -2.05
CA ASN A 16 -2.43 10.38 -0.78
C ASN A 16 -2.92 9.73 0.55
N GLY A 17 -3.78 8.72 0.53
CA GLY A 17 -4.23 7.96 1.68
C GLY A 17 -3.28 6.83 2.04
N ASP A 18 -2.50 6.35 1.07
CA ASP A 18 -1.61 5.18 1.20
C ASP A 18 -0.25 5.47 1.83
N ILE A 19 -0.07 6.65 2.41
CA ILE A 19 1.12 7.00 3.18
C ILE A 19 0.73 7.11 4.64
N CYS A 20 1.46 6.41 5.50
CA CYS A 20 1.26 6.50 6.93
C CYS A 20 1.75 7.87 7.47
N PRO A 21 0.94 8.60 8.26
CA PRO A 21 1.34 9.90 8.81
C PRO A 21 2.46 9.81 9.87
N TYR A 22 2.69 8.62 10.45
CA TYR A 22 3.72 8.42 11.47
C TYR A 22 5.07 8.00 10.90
N CYS A 23 5.05 7.05 9.95
CA CYS A 23 6.27 6.45 9.39
C CYS A 23 6.66 7.08 8.03
N MET A 24 5.76 7.86 7.39
CA MET A 24 5.84 8.30 5.98
C MET A 24 6.10 7.14 4.99
N LYS A 25 5.86 5.89 5.41
CA LYS A 25 6.00 4.71 4.57
C LYS A 25 4.67 4.38 3.89
N PRO A 26 4.72 3.65 2.76
CA PRO A 26 3.55 3.02 2.16
C PRO A 26 2.74 2.25 3.18
N LEU A 27 1.44 2.34 3.01
CA LEU A 27 0.47 1.39 3.51
C LEU A 27 0.24 0.33 2.44
N ARG A 28 0.25 -0.92 2.84
CA ARG A 28 -0.11 -2.05 1.98
C ARG A 28 -1.52 -2.49 2.29
N LEU A 29 -2.32 -2.76 1.27
CA LEU A 29 -3.61 -3.44 1.43
C LEU A 29 -3.37 -4.90 1.83
N ILE A 30 -3.91 -5.29 2.98
CA ILE A 30 -3.84 -6.63 3.54
C ILE A 30 -5.27 -7.14 3.61
N ASP A 31 -5.53 -8.24 2.92
CA ASP A 31 -6.78 -8.98 3.02
C ASP A 31 -6.66 -9.91 4.23
N GLY A 32 -7.46 -9.66 5.27
CA GLY A 32 -7.48 -10.44 6.49
C GLY A 32 -8.82 -11.15 6.69
N PRO A 33 -8.92 -12.05 7.70
CA PRO A 33 -10.15 -12.80 7.96
C PRO A 33 -11.36 -11.91 8.31
N TYR A 34 -11.12 -10.66 8.74
CA TYR A 34 -12.15 -9.67 9.08
C TYR A 34 -12.37 -8.63 7.97
N GLY A 35 -11.79 -8.84 6.79
CA GLY A 35 -11.84 -7.92 5.66
C GLY A 35 -10.51 -7.23 5.37
N ARG A 36 -10.55 -6.35 4.36
CA ARG A 36 -9.38 -5.63 3.86
C ARG A 36 -9.01 -4.46 4.76
N PHE A 37 -7.72 -4.29 5.01
CA PHE A 37 -7.20 -3.15 5.76
C PHE A 37 -5.85 -2.70 5.20
N TYR A 38 -5.53 -1.43 5.39
CA TYR A 38 -4.24 -0.85 5.05
C TYR A 38 -3.30 -0.93 6.26
N GLY A 39 -2.16 -1.62 6.14
CA GLY A 39 -1.13 -1.69 7.20
C GLY A 39 0.19 -1.01 6.82
N CYS A 40 0.87 -0.30 7.74
CA CYS A 40 2.19 0.32 7.45
C CYS A 40 3.19 -0.80 7.13
N THR A 41 3.88 -0.65 6.00
CA THR A 41 5.00 -1.51 5.59
C THR A 41 6.18 -1.48 6.57
N GLY A 42 6.18 -0.53 7.50
CA GLY A 42 7.16 -0.40 8.58
C GLY A 42 6.91 -1.23 9.83
N TYR A 43 5.93 -2.15 9.86
CA TYR A 43 5.77 -3.09 10.98
C TYR A 43 7.05 -3.93 11.19
N PRO A 44 7.56 -4.14 12.43
CA PRO A 44 6.97 -3.84 13.74
C PRO A 44 7.19 -2.40 14.26
N ASN A 45 8.05 -1.61 13.63
CA ASN A 45 8.41 -0.24 14.05
C ASN A 45 7.24 0.76 13.93
N CYS A 46 6.31 0.51 13.01
CA CYS A 46 5.09 1.29 12.89
C CYS A 46 3.88 0.35 12.75
N ARG A 47 3.02 0.37 13.77
CA ARG A 47 1.81 -0.48 13.85
C ARG A 47 0.54 0.22 13.34
N PHE A 48 0.70 1.29 12.57
CA PHE A 48 -0.43 2.03 12.03
C PHE A 48 -1.22 1.14 11.05
N LYS A 49 -2.53 1.10 11.26
CA LYS A 49 -3.50 0.39 10.43
C LYS A 49 -4.73 1.25 10.21
N ARG A 50 -5.24 1.25 8.99
CA ARG A 50 -6.40 2.02 8.51
C ARG A 50 -7.37 1.03 7.90
N LYS A 51 -8.68 1.18 8.13
CA LYS A 51 -9.68 0.38 7.41
C LYS A 51 -9.61 0.74 5.93
N ALA A 52 -9.69 -0.27 5.07
CA ALA A 52 -9.75 -0.05 3.63
C ALA A 52 -11.06 0.64 3.24
#